data_AF-A0A3N1Q542-F1
#
_entry.id   AF-A0A3N1Q542-F1
#
_cell.length_a   1.000
_cell.length_b   1.000
_cell.length_c   1.000
_cell.angle_alpha   90.00
_cell.angle_beta   90.00
_cell.angle_gamma   90.00
#
_symmetry.space_group_name_H-M   'P 1'
#
loop_
_entity.id
_entity.type
_entity.pdbx_description
1 polymer ?
#
loop_
_entity_poly.entity_id
_entity_poly.type
_entity_poly.pdbx_seq_one_letter_code
_entity_poly.pdbx_strand_id
1 'polypeptide(L)'
;MTTSHVVSSARSASPLGTLTVIPWASEPSADAAGTPFLMAYSLGDGRDGPEAGQQAMRATLESMNLSVGDRLFDLEKDAGINATLLVEGGSAVLTLPFLKVQCPVPEEWEAAAHAQGKVYLLCSVRPWSEGVPGQPVDEARLRAFVSDEEMLADCAHVLLPVRRIQG
;
A
#
# COMPACT_ATOMS: atom_id res chain seq x y z
N MET A 1 5.07 -16.58 2.31
CA MET A 1 3.94 -16.35 1.38
C MET A 1 3.21 -15.09 1.81
N THR A 2 3.03 -14.12 0.90
CA THR A 2 2.25 -12.91 1.13
C THR A 2 0.86 -13.08 0.54
N THR A 3 -0.15 -12.57 1.25
CA THR A 3 -1.56 -12.67 0.83
C THR A 3 -2.12 -11.27 0.65
N SER A 4 -2.90 -11.05 -0.41
CA SER A 4 -3.61 -9.78 -0.66
C SER A 4 -4.92 -9.77 0.16
N HIS A 5 -5.29 -8.64 0.78
CA HIS A 5 -6.45 -8.59 1.70
C HIS A 5 -7.53 -7.59 1.28
N VAL A 6 -8.79 -7.99 1.51
CA VAL A 6 -9.99 -7.28 1.08
C VAL A 6 -10.26 -6.04 1.93
N VAL A 7 -10.66 -4.93 1.28
CA VAL A 7 -11.42 -3.84 1.91
C VAL A 7 -12.90 -4.03 1.67
N SER A 8 -13.69 -3.77 2.71
CA SER A 8 -15.16 -3.80 2.79
C SER A 8 -15.88 -3.60 1.44
N SER A 9 -16.86 -4.47 1.19
CA SER A 9 -17.61 -4.68 -0.05
C SER A 9 -18.51 -3.51 -0.51
N ALA A 10 -18.09 -2.26 -0.42
CA ALA A 10 -18.78 -1.14 -1.07
C ALA A 10 -18.48 -1.14 -2.58
N ARG A 11 -18.84 -2.23 -3.26
CA ARG A 11 -18.54 -2.57 -4.67
C ARG A 11 -19.26 -1.69 -5.70
N SER A 12 -19.95 -0.62 -5.30
CA SER A 12 -21.11 -0.16 -6.07
C SER A 12 -21.21 1.37 -6.18
N ALA A 13 -20.18 2.04 -6.71
CA ALA A 13 -20.28 3.38 -7.34
C ALA A 13 -18.91 4.02 -7.64
N SER A 14 -17.83 3.55 -7.00
CA SER A 14 -16.52 4.21 -7.11
C SER A 14 -15.87 3.97 -8.47
N PRO A 15 -15.31 5.00 -9.13
CA PRO A 15 -14.46 4.82 -10.31
C PRO A 15 -13.20 3.99 -9.99
N LEU A 16 -12.80 3.89 -8.72
CA LEU A 16 -11.63 3.11 -8.28
C LEU A 16 -11.88 1.60 -8.25
N GLY A 17 -13.12 1.14 -8.29
CA GLY A 17 -13.45 -0.29 -8.17
C GLY A 17 -13.01 -0.87 -6.82
N THR A 18 -12.52 -2.11 -6.86
CA THR A 18 -11.97 -2.83 -5.71
C THR A 18 -10.57 -2.32 -5.40
N LEU A 19 -10.40 -1.76 -4.20
CA LEU A 19 -9.10 -1.40 -3.65
C LEU A 19 -8.60 -2.48 -2.70
N THR A 20 -7.30 -2.74 -2.74
CA THR A 20 -6.63 -3.76 -1.92
C THR A 20 -5.26 -3.29 -1.46
N VAL A 21 -4.74 -3.97 -0.43
CA VAL A 21 -3.39 -3.77 0.06
C VAL A 21 -2.66 -5.11 0.16
N ILE A 22 -1.40 -5.10 -0.24
CA ILE A 22 -0.48 -6.22 -0.05
C ILE A 22 0.75 -5.77 0.78
N PRO A 23 1.08 -6.49 1.86
CA PRO A 23 2.33 -6.30 2.60
C PRO A 23 3.44 -7.19 2.06
N TRP A 24 4.68 -6.72 2.09
CA TRP A 24 5.90 -7.55 1.97
C TRP A 24 7.08 -6.87 2.64
N ALA A 25 8.13 -7.63 2.92
CA ALA A 25 9.41 -7.10 3.37
C ALA A 25 10.47 -7.32 2.29
N SER A 26 11.45 -6.42 2.17
CA SER A 26 12.65 -6.75 1.40
C SER A 26 13.41 -7.89 2.07
N GLU A 27 14.28 -8.55 1.29
CA GLU A 27 15.23 -9.49 1.88
C GLU A 27 16.07 -8.78 2.95
N PRO A 28 16.21 -9.36 4.16
CA PRO A 28 17.11 -8.84 5.18
C PRO A 28 18.57 -8.98 4.72
N SER A 29 19.41 -8.03 5.13
CA SER A 29 20.86 -8.11 4.92
C SER A 29 21.57 -8.55 6.21
N ALA A 30 22.88 -8.79 6.13
CA ALA A 30 23.67 -9.15 7.32
C ALA A 30 23.62 -8.08 8.43
N ASP A 31 23.38 -6.81 8.04
CA ASP A 31 23.47 -5.65 8.94
C ASP A 31 22.10 -5.01 9.23
N ALA A 32 21.02 -5.42 8.55
CA ALA A 32 19.71 -4.81 8.70
C ALA A 32 18.55 -5.79 8.48
N ALA A 33 17.51 -5.66 9.31
CA ALA A 33 16.22 -6.30 9.04
C ALA A 33 15.64 -5.79 7.70
N GLY A 34 14.85 -6.64 7.04
CA GLY A 34 14.18 -6.28 5.79
C GLY A 34 13.31 -5.03 5.94
N THR A 35 13.27 -4.18 4.91
CA THR A 35 12.41 -3.00 4.91
C THR A 35 10.96 -3.42 4.73
N PRO A 36 10.03 -3.01 5.62
CA PRO A 36 8.62 -3.33 5.52
C PRO A 36 7.92 -2.39 4.53
N PHE A 37 7.27 -2.98 3.54
CA PHE A 37 6.49 -2.30 2.51
C PHE A 37 5.00 -2.63 2.60
N LEU A 38 4.18 -1.67 2.19
CA LEU A 38 2.78 -1.82 1.85
C LEU A 38 2.56 -1.27 0.44
N MET A 39 1.66 -1.89 -0.32
CA MET A 39 1.17 -1.29 -1.55
C MET A 39 -0.34 -1.28 -1.57
N ALA A 40 -0.92 -0.09 -1.77
CA ALA A 40 -2.32 0.11 -2.08
C ALA A 40 -2.52 0.22 -3.60
N TYR A 41 -3.47 -0.55 -4.13
CA TYR A 41 -3.74 -0.62 -5.56
C TYR A 41 -5.22 -0.94 -5.84
N SER A 42 -5.66 -0.63 -7.06
CA SER A 42 -6.95 -1.03 -7.61
C SER A 42 -6.80 -2.32 -8.44
N LEU A 43 -7.85 -3.14 -8.51
CA LEU A 43 -7.93 -4.25 -9.47
C LEU A 43 -8.30 -3.81 -10.89
N GLY A 44 -8.69 -2.54 -11.09
CA GLY A 44 -9.11 -2.02 -12.38
C GLY A 44 -10.52 -2.46 -12.79
N ASP A 45 -11.31 -3.00 -11.85
CA ASP A 45 -12.70 -3.43 -12.02
C ASP A 45 -13.72 -2.32 -11.71
N GLY A 46 -13.28 -1.06 -11.76
CA GLY A 46 -14.13 0.11 -11.62
C GLY A 46 -15.17 0.21 -12.75
N ARG A 47 -16.31 0.84 -12.46
CA ARG A 47 -17.46 0.91 -13.38
C ARG A 47 -17.13 1.53 -14.75
N ASP A 48 -16.16 2.44 -14.78
CA ASP A 48 -15.78 3.22 -15.96
C ASP A 48 -14.51 2.64 -16.65
N GLY A 49 -14.06 1.46 -16.22
CA GLY A 49 -12.88 0.78 -16.75
C GLY A 49 -11.56 1.15 -16.06
N PRO A 50 -10.47 0.43 -16.39
CA PRO A 50 -9.18 0.57 -15.72
C PRO A 50 -8.51 1.93 -15.97
N GLU A 51 -8.66 2.53 -17.16
CA GLU A 51 -8.10 3.86 -17.46
C GLU A 51 -8.77 4.96 -16.64
N ALA A 52 -10.09 4.89 -16.47
CA ALA A 52 -10.81 5.82 -15.61
C ALA A 52 -10.43 5.62 -14.13
N GLY A 53 -10.23 4.36 -13.70
CA GLY A 53 -9.72 4.04 -12.36
C GLY A 53 -8.33 4.62 -12.10
N GLN A 54 -7.42 4.57 -13.08
CA GLN A 54 -6.09 5.19 -13.01
C GLN A 54 -6.18 6.70 -12.79
N GLN A 55 -6.98 7.38 -13.61
CA GLN A 55 -7.18 8.83 -13.51
C GLN A 55 -7.81 9.21 -12.17
N ALA A 56 -8.80 8.45 -11.71
CA ALA A 56 -9.43 8.65 -10.41
C ALA A 56 -8.45 8.43 -9.25
N MET A 57 -7.57 7.43 -9.33
CA MET A 57 -6.56 7.18 -8.31
C MET A 57 -5.56 8.33 -8.25
N ARG A 58 -5.06 8.79 -9.41
CA ARG A 58 -4.16 9.94 -9.50
C ARG A 58 -4.78 11.20 -8.89
N ALA A 59 -6.01 11.54 -9.29
CA ALA A 59 -6.72 12.70 -8.75
C ALA A 59 -6.95 12.59 -7.23
N THR A 60 -7.21 11.37 -6.73
CA THR A 60 -7.38 11.13 -5.29
C THR A 60 -6.06 11.35 -4.54
N LEU A 61 -4.93 10.86 -5.04
CA LEU A 61 -3.61 11.10 -4.44
C LEU A 61 -3.24 12.58 -4.45
N GLU A 62 -3.46 13.27 -5.57
CA GLU A 62 -3.22 14.71 -5.70
C GLU A 62 -4.06 15.52 -4.69
N SER A 63 -5.32 15.13 -4.47
CA SER A 63 -6.18 15.75 -3.46
C SER A 63 -5.67 15.58 -2.02
N MET A 64 -4.77 14.61 -1.79
CA MET A 64 -4.08 14.37 -0.52
C MET A 64 -2.70 15.03 -0.44
N ASN A 65 -2.35 15.87 -1.42
CA ASN A 65 -1.00 16.44 -1.59
C ASN A 65 0.09 15.37 -1.84
N LEU A 66 -0.28 14.22 -2.39
CA LEU A 66 0.64 13.17 -2.82
C LEU A 66 0.78 13.22 -4.35
N SER A 67 1.98 13.54 -4.83
CA SER A 67 2.29 13.44 -6.25
C SER A 67 2.87 12.06 -6.59
N VAL A 68 2.63 11.63 -7.82
CA VAL A 68 3.08 10.34 -8.35
C VAL A 68 4.47 10.51 -8.96
N GLY A 69 5.40 9.61 -8.67
CA GLY A 69 6.72 9.53 -9.30
C GLY A 69 7.75 10.60 -8.90
N ASP A 70 7.33 11.74 -8.33
CA ASP A 70 8.25 12.88 -8.16
C ASP A 70 9.17 12.78 -6.92
N ARG A 71 8.67 12.20 -5.82
CA ARG A 71 9.38 12.20 -4.53
C ARG A 71 8.83 11.20 -3.52
N LEU A 72 9.65 10.93 -2.49
CA LEU A 72 9.23 10.28 -1.25
C LEU A 72 8.66 11.31 -0.27
N PHE A 73 7.43 11.10 0.18
CA PHE A 73 6.78 11.90 1.23
C PHE A 73 7.05 11.28 2.60
N ASP A 74 7.56 12.06 3.56
CA ASP A 74 7.82 11.61 4.93
C ASP A 74 6.78 12.26 5.86
N LEU A 75 5.80 11.49 6.33
CA LEU A 75 4.65 12.02 7.09
C LEU A 75 4.99 12.71 8.40
N GLU A 76 6.19 12.49 8.93
CA GLU A 76 6.65 13.22 10.11
C GLU A 76 7.12 14.65 9.76
N LYS A 77 7.45 14.90 8.50
CA LYS A 77 8.03 16.16 8.00
C LYS A 77 7.08 16.91 7.08
N ASP A 78 6.33 16.18 6.26
CA ASP A 78 5.40 16.72 5.26
C ASP A 78 4.01 16.87 5.88
N ALA A 79 3.60 18.11 6.13
CA ALA A 79 2.27 18.42 6.66
C ALA A 79 1.18 18.31 5.58
N GLY A 80 -0.08 18.12 6.02
CA GLY A 80 -1.25 18.15 5.13
C GLY A 80 -1.55 16.84 4.39
N ILE A 81 -0.85 15.75 4.73
CA ILE A 81 -1.13 14.40 4.22
C ILE A 81 -1.89 13.61 5.29
N ASN A 82 -3.13 13.25 4.99
CA ASN A 82 -3.98 12.50 5.90
C ASN A 82 -3.81 10.99 5.66
N ALA A 83 -2.79 10.38 6.26
CA ALA A 83 -2.64 8.93 6.27
C ALA A 83 -2.15 8.45 7.63
N THR A 84 -2.65 7.29 8.08
CA THR A 84 -2.23 6.68 9.34
C THR A 84 -2.00 5.19 9.18
N LEU A 85 -1.01 4.70 9.92
CA LEU A 85 -0.69 3.28 10.01
C LEU A 85 -0.57 2.87 11.47
N LEU A 86 -1.35 1.87 11.84
CA LEU A 86 -1.24 1.15 13.11
C LEU A 86 -0.74 -0.26 12.81
N VAL A 87 0.27 -0.73 13.53
CA VAL A 87 0.77 -2.11 13.44
C VAL A 87 0.70 -2.72 14.82
N GLU A 88 -0.07 -3.78 14.98
CA GLU A 88 -0.25 -4.48 16.25
C GLU A 88 -0.85 -5.88 16.03
N GLY A 89 -0.35 -6.88 16.76
CA GLY A 89 -1.01 -8.18 16.89
C GLY A 89 -1.10 -8.96 15.59
N GLY A 90 -0.05 -8.94 14.77
CA GLY A 90 -0.01 -9.62 13.47
C GLY A 90 -0.80 -8.91 12.38
N SER A 91 -1.18 -7.64 12.57
CA SER A 91 -1.97 -6.86 11.62
C SER A 91 -1.43 -5.45 11.40
N ALA A 92 -1.54 -4.98 10.16
CA ALA A 92 -1.39 -3.57 9.79
C ALA A 92 -2.77 -2.99 9.45
N VAL A 93 -3.13 -1.89 10.10
CA VAL A 93 -4.34 -1.10 9.82
C VAL A 93 -3.92 0.20 9.14
N LEU A 94 -4.14 0.26 7.83
CA LEU A 94 -3.89 1.45 7.01
C LEU A 94 -5.18 2.24 6.84
N THR A 95 -5.13 3.53 7.16
CA THR A 95 -6.24 4.47 6.94
C THR A 95 -5.77 5.63 6.08
N LEU A 96 -6.42 5.78 4.93
CA LEU A 96 -6.38 6.89 3.98
C LEU A 96 -7.81 7.45 3.86
N PRO A 97 -8.01 8.67 3.31
CA PRO A 97 -9.34 9.25 3.12
C PRO A 97 -10.27 8.41 2.25
N PHE A 98 -9.70 7.64 1.32
CA PHE A 98 -10.42 6.79 0.37
C PHE A 98 -10.30 5.29 0.67
N LEU A 99 -9.53 4.90 1.70
CA LEU A 99 -9.19 3.51 1.96
C LEU A 99 -9.02 3.27 3.46
N LYS A 100 -9.77 2.31 4.02
CA LYS A 100 -9.49 1.79 5.36
C LYS A 100 -9.40 0.27 5.28
N VAL A 101 -8.22 -0.27 5.55
CA VAL A 101 -7.94 -1.70 5.44
C VAL A 101 -7.25 -2.21 6.69
N GLN A 102 -7.53 -3.46 7.04
CA GLN A 102 -6.72 -4.24 7.95
C GLN A 102 -6.19 -5.44 7.15
N CYS A 103 -4.87 -5.59 7.10
CA CYS A 103 -4.23 -6.76 6.50
C CYS A 103 -3.34 -7.46 7.55
N PRO A 104 -3.40 -8.80 7.66
CA PRO A 104 -2.41 -9.53 8.42
C PRO A 104 -1.03 -9.38 7.78
N VAL A 105 -0.01 -9.38 8.62
CA VAL A 105 1.38 -9.22 8.24
C VAL A 105 2.23 -10.34 8.85
N PRO A 106 3.29 -10.81 8.17
CA PRO A 106 4.25 -11.74 8.76
C PRO A 106 4.93 -11.17 10.02
N GLU A 107 5.32 -12.03 10.95
CA GLU A 107 5.99 -11.63 12.20
C GLU A 107 7.29 -10.84 11.92
N GLU A 108 8.08 -11.29 10.94
CA GLU A 108 9.31 -10.60 10.51
C GLU A 108 9.04 -9.19 9.96
N TRP A 109 7.89 -8.98 9.30
CA TRP A 109 7.47 -7.69 8.78
C TRP A 109 7.06 -6.76 9.92
N GLU A 110 6.29 -7.25 10.88
CA GLU A 110 5.87 -6.47 12.06
C GLU A 110 7.07 -6.08 12.92
N ALA A 111 7.98 -7.02 13.16
CA ALA A 111 9.23 -6.77 13.86
C ALA A 111 10.08 -5.69 13.16
N ALA A 112 10.19 -5.76 11.83
CA ALA A 112 10.89 -4.75 11.05
C ALA A 112 10.20 -3.37 11.13
N ALA A 113 8.87 -3.32 10.98
CA ALA A 113 8.09 -2.08 11.10
C ALA A 113 8.28 -1.43 12.47
N HIS A 114 8.32 -2.24 13.52
CA HIS A 114 8.56 -1.78 14.89
C HIS A 114 9.99 -1.33 15.15
N ALA A 115 11.00 -2.02 14.61
CA ALA A 115 12.40 -1.66 14.76
C ALA A 115 12.74 -0.37 14.01
N GLN A 116 12.19 -0.21 12.80
CA GLN A 116 12.42 0.97 11.96
C GLN A 116 11.53 2.16 12.35
N GLY A 117 10.41 1.91 13.01
CA GLY A 117 9.40 2.91 13.37
C GLY A 117 8.64 3.49 12.18
N LYS A 118 8.91 2.99 10.96
CA LYS A 118 8.33 3.47 9.72
C LYS A 118 8.08 2.30 8.75
N VAL A 119 7.13 2.48 7.85
CA VAL A 119 6.78 1.56 6.77
C VAL A 119 6.70 2.33 5.46
N TYR A 120 7.20 1.73 4.40
CA TYR A 120 7.15 2.33 3.06
C TYR A 120 5.84 1.95 2.37
N LEU A 121 4.96 2.92 2.14
CA LEU A 121 3.72 2.76 1.39
C LEU A 121 3.91 3.20 -0.07
N LEU A 122 3.55 2.31 -0.99
CA LEU A 122 3.35 2.61 -2.40
C LEU A 122 1.85 2.74 -2.66
N CYS A 123 1.40 3.87 -3.20
CA CYS A 123 0.06 4.00 -3.76
C CYS A 123 0.16 3.97 -5.28
N SER A 124 -0.17 2.83 -5.89
CA SER A 124 -0.06 2.67 -7.34
C SER A 124 -1.28 3.26 -8.03
N VAL A 125 -1.04 4.09 -9.05
CA VAL A 125 -2.11 4.46 -9.99
C VAL A 125 -2.39 3.35 -10.97
N ARG A 126 -1.39 2.51 -11.29
CA ARG A 126 -1.51 1.37 -12.19
C ARG A 126 -2.31 0.25 -11.53
N PRO A 127 -3.40 -0.25 -12.15
CA PRO A 127 -4.16 -1.36 -11.61
C PRO A 127 -3.35 -2.65 -11.67
N TRP A 128 -3.58 -3.54 -10.70
CA TRP A 128 -2.98 -4.87 -10.69
C TRP A 128 -4.07 -5.93 -10.54
N SER A 129 -4.63 -6.34 -11.68
CA SER A 129 -5.74 -7.30 -11.76
C SER A 129 -5.36 -8.71 -11.28
N GLU A 130 -4.07 -9.06 -11.30
CA GLU A 130 -3.56 -10.36 -10.83
C GLU A 130 -3.43 -10.43 -9.29
N GLY A 131 -3.40 -9.29 -8.60
CA GLY A 131 -3.29 -9.18 -7.14
C GLY A 131 -4.62 -9.38 -6.41
N VAL A 132 -5.41 -10.38 -6.83
CA VAL A 132 -6.78 -10.55 -6.32
C VAL A 132 -6.77 -10.83 -4.80
N PRO A 133 -7.53 -10.07 -4.00
CA PRO A 133 -7.64 -10.30 -2.56
C PRO A 133 -8.09 -11.73 -2.22
N GLY A 134 -7.49 -12.30 -1.18
CA GLY A 134 -7.76 -13.66 -0.75
C GLY A 134 -7.14 -14.75 -1.64
N GLN A 135 -6.50 -14.39 -2.76
CA GLN A 135 -5.69 -15.31 -3.53
C GLN A 135 -4.21 -15.13 -3.16
N PRO A 136 -3.46 -16.25 -3.06
CA PRO A 136 -2.02 -16.16 -2.83
C PRO A 136 -1.36 -15.48 -4.02
N VAL A 137 -0.52 -14.50 -3.72
CA VAL A 137 0.36 -13.89 -4.72
C VAL A 137 1.73 -14.55 -4.57
N ASP A 138 2.22 -15.13 -5.65
CA ASP A 138 3.56 -15.73 -5.67
C ASP A 138 4.63 -14.64 -5.46
N GLU A 139 5.66 -14.97 -4.69
CA GLU A 139 6.74 -14.03 -4.35
C GLU A 139 7.49 -13.52 -5.59
N ALA A 140 7.74 -14.37 -6.58
CA ALA A 140 8.38 -13.97 -7.83
C ALA A 140 7.48 -13.01 -8.63
N ARG A 141 6.15 -13.20 -8.59
CA ARG A 141 5.19 -12.31 -9.24
C ARG A 141 5.15 -10.95 -8.54
N LEU A 142 5.07 -10.94 -7.22
CA LEU A 142 5.13 -9.70 -6.45
C LEU A 142 6.44 -8.97 -6.73
N ARG A 143 7.57 -9.67 -6.65
CA ARG A 143 8.89 -9.12 -6.95
C ARG A 143 8.97 -8.53 -8.35
N ALA A 144 8.48 -9.24 -9.36
CA ALA A 144 8.46 -8.75 -10.74
C ALA A 144 7.63 -7.45 -10.87
N PHE A 145 6.48 -7.37 -10.19
CA PHE A 145 5.63 -6.19 -10.23
C PHE A 145 6.23 -4.99 -9.49
N VAL A 146 6.77 -5.18 -8.28
CA VAL A 146 7.35 -4.08 -7.48
C VAL A 146 8.77 -3.70 -7.88
N SER A 147 9.40 -4.46 -8.80
CA SER A 147 10.71 -4.12 -9.39
C SER A 147 10.59 -3.48 -10.77
N ASP A 148 9.38 -3.36 -11.33
CA ASP A 148 9.14 -2.68 -12.60
C ASP A 148 9.30 -1.16 -12.39
N GLU A 149 10.26 -0.55 -13.08
CA GLU A 149 10.54 0.89 -12.98
C GLU A 149 9.35 1.75 -13.40
N GLU A 150 8.57 1.32 -14.39
CA GLU A 150 7.36 2.03 -14.82
C GLU A 150 6.29 1.97 -13.73
N MET A 151 6.14 0.81 -13.08
CA MET A 151 5.23 0.66 -11.94
C MET A 151 5.63 1.57 -10.78
N LEU A 152 6.92 1.63 -10.44
CA LEU A 152 7.43 2.50 -9.38
C LEU A 152 7.27 3.97 -9.73
N ALA A 153 7.46 4.35 -11.00
CA ALA A 153 7.20 5.71 -11.49
C ALA A 153 5.69 6.06 -11.41
N ASP A 154 4.81 5.07 -11.55
CA ASP A 154 3.36 5.18 -11.39
C ASP A 154 2.88 5.02 -9.93
N CYS A 155 3.78 5.15 -8.95
CA CYS A 155 3.41 5.17 -7.54
C CYS A 155 3.61 6.55 -6.91
N ALA A 156 2.73 6.92 -5.98
CA ALA A 156 3.08 7.86 -4.94
C ALA A 156 3.81 7.10 -3.82
N HIS A 157 4.94 7.66 -3.36
CA HIS A 157 5.84 7.03 -2.41
C HIS A 157 5.73 7.72 -1.05
N VAL A 158 5.39 6.96 -0.01
CA VAL A 158 5.04 7.54 1.29
C VAL A 158 5.71 6.76 2.42
N LEU A 159 6.45 7.44 3.28
CA LEU A 159 7.02 6.88 4.50
C LEU A 159 6.06 7.15 5.66
N LEU A 160 5.40 6.09 6.14
CA LEU A 160 4.39 6.16 7.19
C LEU A 160 5.01 5.89 8.56
N PRO A 161 4.83 6.77 9.56
CA PRO A 161 5.21 6.46 10.94
C PRO A 161 4.31 5.35 11.50
N VAL A 162 4.94 4.36 12.12
CA VAL A 162 4.24 3.23 12.73
C VAL A 162 3.70 3.65 14.09
N ARG A 163 2.39 3.54 14.26
CA ARG A 163 1.72 3.70 15.55
C ARG A 163 1.45 2.34 16.17
N ARG A 164 1.34 2.32 17.50
CA ARG A 164 0.91 1.17 18.30
C ARG A 164 -0.31 1.55 19.13
N ILE A 165 -1.07 0.56 19.56
CA ILE A 165 -2.17 0.83 20.50
C ILE A 165 -1.51 1.14 21.84
N GLN A 166 -1.59 2.39 22.29
CA GLN A 166 -1.22 2.72 23.66
C GLN A 166 -2.35 2.21 24.56
N GLY A 167 -2.03 1.22 25.39
CA GLY A 167 -2.90 0.74 26.46
C GLY A 167 -2.95 1.70 27.64
#